data_AF-A0A964ZE93-F1
#
_entry.id   AF-A0A964ZE93-F1
#
_cell.length_a   1.000
_cell.length_b   1.000
_cell.length_c   1.000
_cell.angle_alpha   90.00
_cell.angle_beta   90.00
_cell.angle_gamma   90.00
#
_symmetry.space_group_name_H-M   'P 1'
#
loop_
_entity.id
_entity.type
_entity.pdbx_description
1 polymer ?
#
loop_
_entity_poly.entity_id
_entity_poly.type
_entity_poly.pdbx_seq_one_letter_code
_entity_poly.pdbx_strand_id
1 'polypeptide(L)'
;MLLLLLIFAGPMDDLGGTLAMFARTEALRLCQKPIAVNVAGFAGTVALHEPTRDLVIDIASIALNDDRFRVQTTITGTFELVGKMKIAETPTEVNARVRVRLGVKGGAVLTFEKGEFIVRPGTEDIELVDVDVIRFEPDLLPGGKVLLAGLVKGLFKTHKSEIAKLVREKIEPISLSRPATLSGPAPPGDNPILRRYAQSVVLSKLSEHDNPRNAIAIEERGDAIVVRGTAWLDNPAKLCRVQITRAELRDGIVHLGGTLQAPIVGTARFDLPGTISAESLFRANMSLAIEGDLRFKEGKPAGCNVYCLGGEVTEFQAGALPVQLVSRPVQTLLNRVLVMKAAEYRVKIEQAGGGPCRDEIITSAYRRALNREPDPAGKKNAVEILSQFSPRDLLRRLIASPEFAESYLKGKSREQATTVVYRIILGREPTATERKYLAGKETVYEERRVRLRMVPVAVGQRARTIDDLTWALLTSKEYQEPFGTGLPR
;
A
#
# COMPACT_ATOMS: atom_id res chain seq x y z
N MET A 1 -4.64 -3.59 10.88
CA MET A 1 -4.07 -4.76 10.17
C MET A 1 -3.74 -4.44 8.72
N LEU A 2 -4.67 -3.87 7.93
CA LEU A 2 -4.39 -2.71 7.06
C LEU A 2 -3.89 -1.56 7.95
N LEU A 3 -2.73 -1.69 8.55
CA LEU A 3 -2.06 -0.69 9.38
C LEU A 3 -0.56 -1.00 9.35
N LEU A 4 -0.25 -2.26 9.04
CA LEU A 4 1.07 -2.80 8.80
C LEU A 4 1.58 -2.67 7.35
N LEU A 5 0.73 -2.33 6.37
CA LEU A 5 1.16 -2.22 4.96
C LEU A 5 1.59 -0.80 4.54
N LEU A 6 1.33 0.24 5.35
CA LEU A 6 1.94 1.58 5.18
C LEU A 6 3.24 1.78 5.96
N ILE A 7 3.65 0.83 6.80
CA ILE A 7 4.82 0.97 7.67
C ILE A 7 6.15 0.75 6.92
N PHE A 8 6.15 0.34 5.64
CA PHE A 8 7.37 -0.16 5.00
C PHE A 8 7.85 0.47 3.68
N ALA A 9 7.51 1.74 3.37
CA ALA A 9 8.29 2.51 2.38
C ALA A 9 8.21 4.05 2.56
N GLY A 10 9.03 4.64 3.45
CA GLY A 10 9.28 6.10 3.56
C GLY A 10 8.24 6.92 4.37
N PRO A 11 8.65 8.08 4.95
CA PRO A 11 8.41 8.49 6.35
C PRO A 11 6.96 8.79 6.74
N MET A 12 6.66 8.56 8.03
CA MET A 12 5.38 8.80 8.70
C MET A 12 5.21 10.28 9.07
N ASP A 13 4.78 11.15 8.14
CA ASP A 13 4.68 12.58 8.47
C ASP A 13 3.28 13.06 8.90
N ASP A 14 2.18 12.30 8.74
CA ASP A 14 0.83 12.81 9.12
C ASP A 14 -0.16 11.84 9.81
N LEU A 15 0.26 10.60 10.12
CA LEU A 15 -0.50 9.79 11.09
C LEU A 15 -0.48 10.46 12.47
N GLY A 16 0.66 11.07 12.80
CA GLY A 16 0.81 11.95 13.95
C GLY A 16 -0.20 13.10 13.95
N GLY A 17 -0.36 13.79 12.82
CA GLY A 17 -1.27 14.94 12.69
C GLY A 17 -2.75 14.55 12.76
N THR A 18 -3.15 13.43 12.14
CA THR A 18 -4.55 12.95 12.21
C THR A 18 -4.93 12.56 13.64
N LEU A 19 -4.08 11.80 14.33
CA LEU A 19 -4.31 11.41 15.72
C LEU A 19 -4.22 12.61 16.67
N ALA A 20 -3.31 13.56 16.41
CA ALA A 20 -3.21 14.82 17.14
C ALA A 20 -4.49 15.67 16.99
N MET A 21 -5.07 15.75 15.79
CA MET A 21 -6.32 16.47 15.53
C MET A 21 -7.50 15.88 16.30
N PHE A 22 -7.62 14.54 16.29
CA PHE A 22 -8.67 13.85 17.05
C PHE A 22 -8.49 14.05 18.57
N ALA A 23 -7.26 13.84 19.07
CA ALA A 23 -6.92 14.06 20.47
C ALA A 23 -7.19 15.50 20.90
N ARG A 24 -6.91 16.48 20.02
CA ARG A 24 -7.15 17.90 20.27
C ARG A 24 -8.65 18.18 20.40
N THR A 25 -9.47 17.59 19.53
CA THR A 25 -10.92 17.77 19.57
C THR A 25 -11.54 17.27 20.88
N GLU A 26 -11.14 16.09 21.35
CA GLU A 26 -11.61 15.57 22.64
C GLU A 26 -11.03 16.31 23.84
N ALA A 27 -9.76 16.71 23.79
CA ALA A 27 -9.15 17.52 24.85
C ALA A 27 -9.84 18.89 24.97
N LEU A 28 -10.21 19.52 23.84
CA LEU A 28 -11.02 20.74 23.84
C LEU A 28 -12.37 20.54 24.50
N ARG A 29 -13.02 19.37 24.34
CA ARG A 29 -14.29 19.04 25.00
C ARG A 29 -14.12 18.89 26.52
N LEU A 30 -13.03 18.28 26.97
CA LEU A 30 -12.75 18.06 28.39
C LEU A 30 -12.32 19.34 29.12
N CYS A 31 -11.66 20.27 28.45
CA CYS A 31 -11.10 21.49 29.04
C CYS A 31 -12.04 22.70 29.07
N GLN A 32 -13.34 22.55 28.74
CA GLN A 32 -14.28 23.68 28.67
C GLN A 32 -14.69 24.25 30.04
N LYS A 33 -14.48 23.51 31.13
CA LYS A 33 -14.91 23.93 32.47
C LYS A 33 -13.69 24.30 33.34
N PRO A 34 -13.68 25.49 33.98
CA PRO A 34 -12.69 25.82 34.99
C PRO A 34 -12.69 24.79 36.13
N ILE A 35 -11.51 24.42 36.59
CA ILE A 35 -11.32 23.47 37.69
C ILE A 35 -11.02 24.27 38.96
N ALA A 36 -11.86 24.11 39.98
CA ALA A 36 -11.57 24.67 41.30
C ALA A 36 -10.42 23.88 41.96
N VAL A 37 -9.43 24.59 42.48
CA VAL A 37 -8.25 24.01 43.13
C VAL A 37 -8.00 24.67 44.48
N ASN A 38 -7.59 23.87 45.44
CA ASN A 38 -7.17 24.32 46.77
C ASN A 38 -5.95 23.52 47.23
N VAL A 39 -4.75 23.99 46.90
CA VAL A 39 -3.49 23.27 47.17
C VAL A 39 -2.36 24.25 47.48
N ALA A 40 -1.50 23.89 48.44
CA ALA A 40 -0.29 24.62 48.82
C ALA A 40 -0.50 26.14 49.03
N GLY A 41 -1.62 26.50 49.67
CA GLY A 41 -1.96 27.89 49.97
C GLY A 41 -2.58 28.67 48.82
N PHE A 42 -2.77 28.07 47.64
CA PHE A 42 -3.56 28.63 46.53
C PHE A 42 -4.99 28.09 46.58
N ALA A 43 -5.97 28.99 46.56
CA ALA A 43 -7.39 28.69 46.41
C ALA A 43 -7.97 29.50 45.24
N GLY A 44 -8.40 28.82 44.18
CA GLY A 44 -8.81 29.49 42.95
C GLY A 44 -9.32 28.54 41.88
N THR A 45 -9.31 29.02 40.64
CA THR A 45 -9.66 28.25 39.45
C THR A 45 -8.47 28.14 38.50
N VAL A 46 -8.40 27.01 37.80
CA VAL A 46 -7.49 26.77 36.68
C VAL A 46 -8.35 26.52 35.45
N ALA A 47 -8.13 27.29 34.39
CA ALA A 47 -8.81 27.13 33.11
C ALA A 47 -7.80 27.13 31.97
N LEU A 48 -8.12 26.49 30.85
CA LEU A 48 -7.29 26.54 29.66
C LEU A 48 -7.48 27.91 28.98
N HIS A 49 -6.40 28.63 28.76
CA HIS A 49 -6.39 29.92 28.08
C HIS A 49 -6.42 29.71 26.57
N GLU A 50 -7.31 30.41 25.84
CA GLU A 50 -7.50 30.27 24.39
C GLU A 50 -7.35 28.82 23.85
N PRO A 51 -8.22 27.87 24.26
CA PRO A 51 -8.04 26.43 24.01
C PRO A 51 -7.72 26.07 22.56
N THR A 52 -8.38 26.73 21.62
CA THR A 52 -8.23 26.51 20.18
C THR A 52 -6.87 26.97 19.66
N ARG A 53 -6.15 27.85 20.34
CA ARG A 53 -4.85 28.35 19.92
C ARG A 53 -3.71 27.69 20.69
N ASP A 54 -3.89 27.52 21.99
CA ASP A 54 -2.79 27.22 22.90
C ASP A 54 -2.62 25.73 23.19
N LEU A 55 -3.60 24.91 22.84
CA LEU A 55 -3.50 23.45 22.95
C LEU A 55 -2.84 22.86 21.72
N VAL A 56 -1.60 22.39 21.89
CA VAL A 56 -0.81 21.68 20.89
C VAL A 56 -0.59 20.24 21.36
N ILE A 57 -0.85 19.28 20.49
CA ILE A 57 -0.63 17.85 20.75
C ILE A 57 0.31 17.32 19.68
N ASP A 58 1.50 16.93 20.09
CA ASP A 58 2.55 16.42 19.22
C ASP A 58 2.77 14.93 19.48
N ILE A 59 2.66 14.09 18.46
CA ILE A 59 2.93 12.66 18.60
C ILE A 59 4.41 12.42 18.28
N ALA A 60 5.19 12.14 19.32
CA ALA A 60 6.64 11.97 19.23
C ALA A 60 7.04 10.60 18.65
N SER A 61 6.32 9.54 19.00
CA SER A 61 6.55 8.21 18.43
C SER A 61 5.32 7.32 18.50
N ILE A 62 5.21 6.39 17.55
CA ILE A 62 4.22 5.31 17.53
C ILE A 62 4.99 4.00 17.32
N ALA A 63 4.85 3.06 18.26
CA ALA A 63 5.39 1.71 18.17
C ALA A 63 4.26 0.68 18.23
N LEU A 64 4.41 -0.47 17.59
CA LEU A 64 3.44 -1.57 17.63
C LEU A 64 4.13 -2.81 18.18
N ASN A 65 3.66 -3.31 19.33
CA ASN A 65 4.14 -4.55 19.95
C ASN A 65 2.93 -5.40 20.35
N ASP A 66 2.83 -6.64 19.87
CA ASP A 66 1.85 -7.64 20.31
C ASP A 66 0.40 -7.10 20.42
N ASP A 67 -0.13 -6.59 19.31
CA ASP A 67 -1.47 -5.97 19.18
C ASP A 67 -1.69 -4.68 19.98
N ARG A 68 -0.65 -4.14 20.60
CA ARG A 68 -0.67 -2.86 21.32
C ARG A 68 0.12 -1.80 20.59
N PHE A 69 -0.56 -0.71 20.26
CA PHE A 69 0.11 0.54 19.93
C PHE A 69 0.68 1.12 21.22
N ARG A 70 1.92 1.59 21.18
CA ARG A 70 2.48 2.51 22.16
C ARG A 70 2.67 3.84 21.48
N VAL A 71 2.11 4.88 22.06
CA VAL A 71 2.16 6.24 21.54
C VAL A 71 2.80 7.12 22.61
N GLN A 72 3.88 7.78 22.25
CA GLN A 72 4.43 8.86 23.06
C GLN A 72 3.93 10.18 22.50
N THR A 73 3.19 10.91 23.32
CA THR A 73 2.58 12.18 22.93
C THR A 73 3.05 13.27 23.88
N THR A 74 3.38 14.44 23.34
CA THR A 74 3.60 15.65 24.11
C THR A 74 2.36 16.53 23.98
N ILE A 75 1.80 16.95 25.10
CA ILE A 75 0.67 17.88 25.14
C ILE A 75 1.18 19.18 25.74
N THR A 76 1.07 20.28 24.99
CA THR A 76 1.39 21.63 25.48
C THR A 76 0.11 22.43 25.55
N GLY A 77 -0.14 23.09 26.68
CA GLY A 77 -1.30 23.96 26.87
C GLY A 77 -0.96 25.17 27.75
N THR A 78 -1.58 26.31 27.48
CA THR A 78 -1.52 27.48 28.37
C THR A 78 -2.72 27.48 29.30
N PHE A 79 -2.48 27.61 30.59
CA PHE A 79 -3.50 27.65 31.62
C PHE A 79 -3.51 29.00 32.31
N GLU A 80 -4.70 29.52 32.58
CA GLU A 80 -4.96 30.71 33.38
C GLU A 80 -5.35 30.26 34.79
N LEU A 81 -4.60 30.76 35.78
CA LEU A 81 -4.82 30.52 37.20
C LEU A 81 -5.32 31.82 37.82
N VAL A 82 -6.54 31.81 38.35
CA VAL A 82 -7.16 32.96 38.99
C VAL A 82 -7.57 32.57 40.40
N GLY A 83 -7.02 33.20 41.42
CA GLY A 83 -7.32 32.82 42.79
C GLY A 83 -6.62 33.66 43.84
N LYS A 84 -6.63 33.17 45.07
CA LYS A 84 -5.92 33.75 46.21
C LYS A 84 -4.79 32.82 46.63
N MET A 85 -3.59 33.34 46.77
CA MET A 85 -2.42 32.62 47.26
C MET A 85 -1.96 33.22 48.59
N LYS A 86 -1.71 32.39 49.60
CA LYS A 86 -1.09 32.86 50.85
C LYS A 86 0.40 33.11 50.63
N ILE A 87 0.82 34.36 50.71
CA ILE A 87 2.22 34.77 50.61
C ILE A 87 2.57 35.51 51.91
N ALA A 88 3.53 34.97 52.68
CA ALA A 88 3.87 35.49 54.01
C ALA A 88 2.60 35.73 54.87
N GLU A 89 1.73 34.73 54.94
CA GLU A 89 0.42 34.73 55.63
C GLU A 89 -0.66 35.69 55.08
N THR A 90 -0.33 36.55 54.11
CA THR A 90 -1.28 37.48 53.51
C THR A 90 -1.94 36.85 52.27
N PRO A 91 -3.28 36.77 52.20
CA PRO A 91 -3.97 36.30 51.01
C PRO A 91 -3.84 37.34 49.89
N THR A 92 -3.08 36.99 48.85
CA THR A 92 -2.83 37.85 47.69
C THR A 92 -3.62 37.32 46.50
N GLU A 93 -4.33 38.20 45.79
CA GLU A 93 -4.96 37.81 44.53
C GLU A 93 -3.90 37.57 43.47
N VAL A 94 -4.00 36.42 42.81
CA VAL A 94 -3.07 35.97 41.78
C VAL A 94 -3.85 35.75 40.50
N ASN A 95 -3.38 36.38 39.43
CA ASN A 95 -3.75 36.06 38.07
C ASN A 95 -2.48 35.68 37.30
N ALA A 96 -2.38 34.42 36.90
CA ALA A 96 -1.19 33.92 36.25
C ALA A 96 -1.50 33.11 35.00
N ARG A 97 -0.63 33.19 34.00
CA ARG A 97 -0.65 32.35 32.81
C ARG A 97 0.56 31.45 32.81
N VAL A 98 0.33 30.15 32.73
CA VAL A 98 1.37 29.13 32.81
C VAL A 98 1.23 28.20 31.63
N ARG A 99 2.30 28.04 30.86
CA ARG A 99 2.42 27.01 29.84
C ARG A 99 2.90 25.73 30.49
N VAL A 100 2.13 24.67 30.32
CA VAL A 100 2.42 23.35 30.85
C VAL A 100 2.68 22.41 29.68
N ARG A 101 3.77 21.63 29.76
CA ARG A 101 4.09 20.58 28.81
C ARG A 101 4.04 19.22 29.52
N LEU A 102 3.17 18.34 29.06
CA LEU A 102 2.97 16.99 29.56
C LEU A 102 3.48 15.97 28.55
N GLY A 103 4.21 14.96 29.02
CA GLY A 103 4.55 13.77 28.26
C GLY A 103 3.58 12.66 28.64
N VAL A 104 2.81 12.18 27.68
CA VAL A 104 1.88 11.07 27.85
C VAL A 104 2.47 9.84 27.18
N LYS A 105 2.71 8.80 27.97
CA LYS A 105 3.00 7.45 27.46
C LYS A 105 1.67 6.72 27.42
N GLY A 106 1.06 6.70 26.25
CA GLY A 106 -0.17 5.97 25.98
C GLY A 106 0.11 4.65 25.31
N GLY A 107 -0.80 3.70 25.45
CA GLY A 107 -0.86 2.56 24.54
C GLY A 107 -2.30 2.27 24.17
N ALA A 108 -2.58 2.01 22.90
CA ALA A 108 -3.92 1.61 22.47
C ALA A 108 -3.95 0.11 22.15
N VAL A 109 -4.94 -0.61 22.69
CA VAL A 109 -5.18 -2.00 22.31
C VAL A 109 -6.16 -2.00 21.14
N LEU A 110 -5.78 -2.63 20.05
CA LEU A 110 -6.68 -2.85 18.94
C LEU A 110 -7.43 -4.16 19.17
N THR A 111 -8.74 -4.06 19.35
CA THR A 111 -9.61 -5.23 19.55
C THR A 111 -10.62 -5.32 18.41
N PHE A 112 -10.91 -6.53 17.95
CA PHE A 112 -11.94 -6.75 16.94
C PHE A 112 -13.21 -7.26 17.63
N GLU A 113 -14.26 -6.45 17.63
CA GLU A 113 -15.51 -6.77 18.31
C GLU A 113 -16.71 -6.47 17.41
N LYS A 114 -17.66 -7.41 17.33
CA LYS A 114 -18.90 -7.25 16.56
C LYS A 114 -18.70 -6.82 15.10
N GLY A 115 -17.56 -7.18 14.49
CA GLY A 115 -17.25 -6.84 13.11
C GLY A 115 -16.57 -5.49 12.91
N GLU A 116 -16.22 -4.79 13.99
CA GLU A 116 -15.55 -3.50 13.97
C GLU A 116 -14.19 -3.58 14.67
N PHE A 117 -13.21 -2.82 14.16
CA PHE A 117 -11.99 -2.57 14.90
C PHE A 117 -12.25 -1.46 15.91
N ILE A 118 -12.17 -1.82 17.19
CA ILE A 118 -12.26 -0.91 18.31
C ILE A 118 -10.85 -0.60 18.76
N VAL A 119 -10.45 0.67 18.62
CA VAL A 119 -9.22 1.18 19.23
C VAL A 119 -9.56 1.56 20.66
N ARG A 120 -9.00 0.82 21.62
CA ARG A 120 -9.12 1.13 23.06
C ARG A 120 -7.88 1.87 23.51
N PRO A 121 -7.91 3.20 23.57
CA PRO A 121 -6.79 3.95 24.11
C PRO A 121 -6.64 3.65 25.60
N GLY A 122 -5.40 3.45 26.00
CA GLY A 122 -4.95 3.33 27.37
C GLY A 122 -3.86 4.36 27.62
N THR A 123 -3.78 4.85 28.84
CA THR A 123 -2.62 5.60 29.33
C THR A 123 -1.82 4.71 30.24
N GLU A 124 -0.54 4.50 29.90
CA GLU A 124 0.41 3.78 30.75
C GLU A 124 0.96 4.75 31.80
N ASP A 125 1.36 5.96 31.39
CA ASP A 125 1.88 6.99 32.28
C ASP A 125 1.65 8.42 31.75
N ILE A 126 1.65 9.40 32.66
CA ILE A 126 1.63 10.83 32.37
C ILE A 126 2.72 11.50 33.21
N GLU A 127 3.64 12.20 32.56
CA GLU A 127 4.76 12.89 33.17
C GLU A 127 4.65 14.39 32.89
N LEU A 128 4.93 15.21 33.91
CA LEU A 128 5.05 16.66 33.73
C LEU A 128 6.46 16.95 33.24
N VAL A 129 6.58 17.38 31.98
CA VAL A 129 7.86 17.63 31.32
C VAL A 129 8.34 19.04 31.63
N ASP A 130 7.50 20.03 31.28
CA ASP A 130 7.71 21.49 31.22
C ASP A 130 6.76 22.30 32.13
N VAL A 131 7.21 23.34 32.86
CA VAL A 131 6.32 24.39 33.40
C VAL A 131 6.96 25.77 33.22
N ASP A 132 6.38 26.58 32.35
CA ASP A 132 6.85 27.93 32.00
C ASP A 132 5.82 28.99 32.40
N VAL A 133 6.23 29.96 33.25
CA VAL A 133 5.35 31.02 33.75
C VAL A 133 5.42 32.22 32.82
N ILE A 134 4.39 32.35 31.96
CA ILE A 134 4.29 33.40 30.94
C ILE A 134 3.98 34.76 31.57
N ARG A 135 2.97 34.81 32.45
CA ARG A 135 2.52 36.04 33.14
C ARG A 135 2.19 35.71 34.58
N PHE A 136 2.49 36.63 35.50
CA PHE A 136 2.18 36.46 36.91
C PHE A 136 1.89 37.82 37.55
N GLU A 137 0.63 38.04 37.93
CA GLU A 137 0.21 39.27 38.58
C GLU A 137 -0.13 38.99 40.05
N PRO A 138 0.33 39.85 40.99
CA PRO A 138 1.15 41.05 40.76
C PRO A 138 2.62 40.74 40.44
N ASP A 139 3.21 41.49 39.49
CA ASP A 139 4.58 41.30 38.98
C ASP A 139 5.70 41.49 40.05
N LEU A 140 5.35 42.09 41.19
CA LEU A 140 6.31 42.60 42.18
C LEU A 140 6.74 41.58 43.26
N LEU A 141 6.36 40.31 43.15
CA LEU A 141 6.71 39.30 44.15
C LEU A 141 8.05 38.62 43.81
N PRO A 142 9.13 38.86 44.57
CA PRO A 142 10.41 38.20 44.33
C PRO A 142 10.24 36.68 44.47
N GLY A 143 10.62 35.93 43.43
CA GLY A 143 10.46 34.47 43.41
C GLY A 143 9.06 33.96 43.06
N GLY A 144 8.10 34.83 42.74
CA GLY A 144 6.71 34.45 42.41
C GLY A 144 6.62 33.39 41.28
N LYS A 145 7.44 33.52 40.24
CA LYS A 145 7.51 32.52 39.14
C LYS A 145 7.96 31.14 39.61
N VAL A 146 8.95 31.08 40.50
CA VAL A 146 9.48 29.80 41.05
C VAL A 146 8.43 29.15 41.96
N LEU A 147 7.77 29.96 42.81
CA LEU A 147 6.68 29.50 43.66
C LEU A 147 5.52 28.94 42.84
N LEU A 148 5.10 29.65 41.78
CA LEU A 148 4.01 29.21 40.92
C LEU A 148 4.36 27.94 40.13
N ALA A 149 5.58 27.83 39.59
CA ALA A 149 6.03 26.61 38.95
C ALA A 149 6.05 25.43 39.94
N GLY A 150 6.47 25.67 41.19
CA GLY A 150 6.42 24.70 42.28
C GLY A 150 4.98 24.27 42.63
N LEU A 151 4.05 25.22 42.69
CA LEU A 151 2.62 24.98 42.91
C LEU A 151 2.03 24.08 41.82
N VAL A 152 2.28 24.39 40.54
CA VAL A 152 1.79 23.60 39.40
C VAL A 152 2.39 22.18 39.42
N LYS A 153 3.68 22.04 39.73
CA LYS A 153 4.33 20.72 39.93
C LYS A 153 3.69 19.94 41.08
N GLY A 154 3.39 20.60 42.20
CA GLY A 154 2.73 20.02 43.36
C GLY A 154 1.30 19.56 43.08
N LEU A 155 0.53 20.41 42.39
CA LEU A 155 -0.82 20.10 41.90
C LEU A 155 -0.80 18.87 40.99
N PHE A 156 0.07 18.86 39.98
CA PHE A 156 0.21 17.72 39.08
C PHE A 156 0.58 16.44 39.84
N LYS A 157 1.56 16.49 40.76
CA LYS A 157 1.96 15.33 41.55
C LYS A 157 0.81 14.79 42.41
N THR A 158 0.02 15.67 43.01
CA THR A 158 -1.12 15.32 43.88
C THR A 158 -2.25 14.68 43.08
N HIS A 159 -2.54 15.20 41.90
CA HIS A 159 -3.67 14.76 41.07
C HIS A 159 -3.28 13.81 39.92
N LYS A 160 -2.01 13.40 39.79
CA LYS A 160 -1.52 12.56 38.67
C LYS A 160 -2.37 11.30 38.46
N SER A 161 -2.71 10.59 39.53
CA SER A 161 -3.52 9.38 39.46
C SER A 161 -4.97 9.64 39.05
N GLU A 162 -5.56 10.73 39.53
CA GLU A 162 -6.92 11.16 39.16
C GLU A 162 -6.98 11.62 37.71
N ILE A 163 -5.98 12.37 37.24
CA ILE A 163 -5.84 12.77 35.84
C ILE A 163 -5.70 11.52 34.95
N ALA A 164 -4.82 10.58 35.31
CA ALA A 164 -4.66 9.34 34.55
C ALA A 164 -5.93 8.48 34.55
N LYS A 165 -6.71 8.50 35.65
CA LYS A 165 -8.00 7.81 35.75
C LYS A 165 -9.06 8.48 34.87
N LEU A 166 -9.20 9.80 34.97
CA LEU A 166 -10.13 10.59 34.15
C LEU A 166 -9.85 10.42 32.66
N VAL A 167 -8.58 10.43 32.26
CA VAL A 167 -8.18 10.18 30.87
C VAL A 167 -8.58 8.76 30.44
N ARG A 168 -8.41 7.73 31.29
CA ARG A 168 -8.85 6.36 30.98
C ARG A 168 -10.38 6.21 30.90
N GLU A 169 -11.12 6.88 31.77
CA GLU A 169 -12.58 6.75 31.84
C GLU A 169 -13.31 7.59 30.80
N LYS A 170 -12.73 8.73 30.39
CA LYS A 170 -13.37 9.68 29.47
C LYS A 170 -13.05 9.43 28.01
N ILE A 171 -11.94 8.74 27.69
CA ILE A 171 -11.66 8.44 26.29
C ILE A 171 -12.50 7.22 25.89
N GLU A 172 -13.58 7.49 25.17
CA GLU A 172 -14.43 6.46 24.61
C GLU A 172 -13.64 5.60 23.60
N PRO A 173 -13.88 4.27 23.56
CA PRO A 173 -13.32 3.43 22.51
C PRO A 173 -13.71 3.98 21.14
N ILE A 174 -12.72 4.18 20.29
CA ILE A 174 -12.97 4.69 18.94
C ILE A 174 -13.39 3.48 18.11
N SER A 175 -14.68 3.39 17.80
CA SER A 175 -15.14 2.49 16.74
C SER A 175 -14.72 3.11 15.41
N LEU A 176 -13.87 2.38 14.69
CA LEU A 176 -13.59 2.68 13.29
C LEU A 176 -14.80 2.23 12.47
N SER A 177 -15.86 3.05 12.48
CA SER A 177 -17.11 2.79 11.79
C SER A 177 -16.88 2.61 10.29
N ARG A 178 -17.67 1.73 9.66
CA ARG A 178 -17.60 1.48 8.21
C ARG A 178 -17.76 2.80 7.44
N PRO A 179 -16.76 3.25 6.66
CA PRO A 179 -16.96 4.40 5.80
C PRO A 179 -18.04 4.09 4.75
N ALA A 180 -18.75 5.15 4.36
CA ALA A 180 -19.87 5.10 3.41
C ALA A 180 -19.48 4.36 2.11
N THR A 181 -20.47 3.65 1.59
CA THR A 181 -20.45 2.70 0.47
C THR A 181 -19.67 3.18 -0.76
N LEU A 182 -18.70 2.37 -1.19
CA LEU A 182 -18.36 2.18 -2.61
C LEU A 182 -18.96 0.82 -3.02
N SER A 183 -19.78 0.87 -4.06
CA SER A 183 -20.72 -0.17 -4.50
C SER A 183 -20.05 -1.26 -5.33
N GLY A 184 -20.22 -2.51 -4.88
CA GLY A 184 -19.95 -3.74 -5.64
C GLY A 184 -20.02 -4.95 -4.70
N PRO A 185 -20.66 -6.07 -5.09
CA PRO A 185 -20.65 -7.28 -4.27
C PRO A 185 -19.21 -7.76 -4.09
N ALA A 186 -18.81 -8.00 -2.84
CA ALA A 186 -17.49 -8.54 -2.53
C ALA A 186 -17.39 -9.99 -3.03
N PRO A 187 -16.31 -10.37 -3.75
CA PRO A 187 -16.08 -11.77 -4.07
C PRO A 187 -15.95 -12.62 -2.78
N PRO A 188 -16.29 -13.92 -2.82
CA PRO A 188 -16.17 -14.81 -1.67
C PRO A 188 -14.73 -14.85 -1.14
N GLY A 189 -14.53 -14.56 0.15
CA GLY A 189 -13.19 -14.54 0.78
C GLY A 189 -12.52 -13.17 0.83
N ASP A 190 -13.11 -12.15 0.21
CA ASP A 190 -12.60 -10.79 0.22
C ASP A 190 -12.81 -10.11 1.59
N ASN A 191 -11.75 -9.53 2.13
CA ASN A 191 -11.82 -8.76 3.36
C ASN A 191 -12.02 -7.27 3.04
N PRO A 192 -13.23 -6.70 3.25
CA PRO A 192 -13.55 -5.33 2.83
C PRO A 192 -12.76 -4.26 3.60
N ILE A 193 -12.35 -4.55 4.84
CA ILE A 193 -11.47 -3.67 5.61
C ILE A 193 -10.07 -3.71 5.01
N LEU A 194 -9.62 -4.91 4.61
CA LEU A 194 -8.32 -5.10 4.01
C LEU A 194 -8.22 -4.29 2.70
N ARG A 195 -9.23 -4.45 1.85
CA ARG A 195 -9.39 -3.73 0.58
C ARG A 195 -9.36 -2.21 0.74
N ARG A 196 -10.16 -1.67 1.67
CA ARG A 196 -10.31 -0.22 1.84
C ARG A 196 -9.05 0.46 2.33
N TYR A 197 -8.36 -0.13 3.29
CA TYR A 197 -7.08 0.46 3.69
C TYR A 197 -6.07 0.33 2.54
N ALA A 198 -6.08 -0.74 1.74
CA ALA A 198 -5.09 -0.90 0.65
C ALA A 198 -5.27 0.24 -0.36
N GLN A 199 -6.51 0.58 -0.66
CA GLN A 199 -6.85 1.75 -1.47
C GLN A 199 -6.33 3.05 -0.85
N SER A 200 -6.55 3.26 0.45
CA SER A 200 -6.09 4.45 1.17
C SER A 200 -4.56 4.59 1.17
N VAL A 201 -3.83 3.49 1.34
CA VAL A 201 -2.35 3.44 1.27
C VAL A 201 -1.87 3.95 -0.08
N VAL A 202 -2.41 3.35 -1.14
CA VAL A 202 -1.97 3.61 -2.50
C VAL A 202 -2.26 5.07 -2.84
N LEU A 203 -3.46 5.57 -2.53
CA LEU A 203 -3.81 6.97 -2.77
C LEU A 203 -2.90 7.95 -2.00
N SER A 204 -2.63 7.67 -0.73
CA SER A 204 -1.73 8.51 0.08
C SER A 204 -0.32 8.54 -0.52
N LYS A 205 0.22 7.41 -0.95
CA LYS A 205 1.56 7.34 -1.54
C LYS A 205 1.62 7.98 -2.92
N LEU A 206 0.58 7.81 -3.74
CA LEU A 206 0.52 8.48 -5.04
C LEU A 206 0.46 10.01 -4.89
N SER A 207 -0.08 10.54 -3.79
CA SER A 207 -0.08 11.98 -3.52
C SER A 207 1.34 12.58 -3.35
N GLU A 208 2.32 11.79 -2.91
CA GLU A 208 3.74 12.18 -2.84
C GLU A 208 4.35 12.40 -4.25
N HIS A 209 3.70 11.86 -5.30
CA HIS A 209 4.11 11.96 -6.70
C HIS A 209 3.35 13.04 -7.49
N ASP A 210 2.60 13.93 -6.81
CA ASP A 210 1.95 15.11 -7.39
C ASP A 210 2.96 16.25 -7.66
N ASN A 211 4.04 15.97 -8.40
CA ASN A 211 5.03 17.00 -8.74
C ASN A 211 5.84 16.64 -10.00
N PRO A 212 6.06 17.58 -10.94
CA PRO A 212 6.99 17.39 -12.06
C PRO A 212 8.44 17.05 -11.63
N ARG A 213 8.84 17.33 -10.38
CA ARG A 213 10.14 16.87 -9.83
C ARG A 213 10.26 15.35 -9.73
N ASN A 214 9.13 14.65 -9.66
CA ASN A 214 9.05 13.19 -9.63
C ASN A 214 8.70 12.61 -11.02
N ALA A 215 8.84 13.42 -12.07
CA ALA A 215 8.45 12.99 -13.41
C ALA A 215 9.37 11.90 -13.95
N ILE A 216 8.78 10.94 -14.62
CA ILE A 216 9.49 9.86 -15.29
C ILE A 216 9.99 10.40 -16.63
N ALA A 217 11.30 10.37 -16.82
CA ALA A 217 11.90 10.67 -18.11
C ALA A 217 11.46 9.61 -19.14
N ILE A 218 10.95 10.10 -20.26
CA ILE A 218 10.60 9.30 -21.43
C ILE A 218 11.67 9.61 -22.47
N GLU A 219 12.48 8.62 -22.82
CA GLU A 219 13.32 8.69 -24.01
C GLU A 219 13.16 7.39 -24.77
N GLU A 220 12.54 7.46 -25.95
CA GLU A 220 12.40 6.32 -26.84
C GLU A 220 12.72 6.77 -28.27
N ARG A 221 13.55 5.97 -28.94
CA ARG A 221 14.02 6.23 -30.30
C ARG A 221 13.42 5.20 -31.23
N GLY A 222 12.43 5.62 -32.02
CA GLY A 222 11.92 4.84 -33.15
C GLY A 222 12.73 5.11 -34.41
N ASP A 223 12.44 4.34 -35.47
CA ASP A 223 13.10 4.47 -36.77
C ASP A 223 12.86 5.84 -37.43
N ALA A 224 11.73 6.47 -37.13
CA ALA A 224 11.30 7.74 -37.74
C ALA A 224 11.06 8.89 -36.73
N ILE A 225 10.90 8.60 -35.44
CA ILE A 225 10.51 9.58 -34.43
C ILE A 225 11.35 9.36 -33.17
N VAL A 226 11.93 10.44 -32.66
CA VAL A 226 12.51 10.47 -31.31
C VAL A 226 11.54 11.18 -30.38
N VAL A 227 11.13 10.52 -29.31
CA VAL A 227 10.28 11.11 -28.28
C VAL A 227 11.12 11.30 -27.02
N ARG A 228 11.21 12.55 -26.55
CA ARG A 228 11.89 12.92 -25.32
C ARG A 228 10.97 13.73 -24.43
N GLY A 229 10.84 13.40 -23.17
CA GLY A 229 9.87 14.08 -22.33
C GLY A 229 9.90 13.67 -20.88
N THR A 230 8.94 14.20 -20.14
CA THR A 230 8.71 13.86 -18.75
C THR A 230 7.20 13.67 -18.52
N ALA A 231 6.83 12.68 -17.72
CA ALA A 231 5.42 12.42 -17.35
C ALA A 231 5.26 12.29 -15.84
N TRP A 232 4.18 12.84 -15.30
CA TRP A 232 3.80 12.74 -13.89
C TRP A 232 2.28 12.59 -13.74
N LEU A 233 1.82 12.24 -12.54
CA LEU A 233 0.40 12.08 -12.24
C LEU A 233 -0.27 13.45 -12.10
N ASP A 234 -1.46 13.63 -12.70
CA ASP A 234 -2.25 14.85 -12.53
C ASP A 234 -3.09 14.78 -11.26
N ASN A 235 -2.74 15.56 -10.23
CA ASN A 235 -3.50 15.66 -8.99
C ASN A 235 -3.99 14.30 -8.45
N PRO A 236 -3.06 13.34 -8.20
CA PRO A 236 -3.40 11.97 -7.87
C PRO A 236 -4.33 11.85 -6.66
N ALA A 237 -4.26 12.75 -5.68
CA ALA A 237 -5.14 12.77 -4.52
C ALA A 237 -6.63 12.93 -4.88
N LYS A 238 -6.95 13.61 -5.99
CA LYS A 238 -8.34 13.86 -6.43
C LYS A 238 -8.75 13.01 -7.61
N LEU A 239 -7.81 12.69 -8.50
CA LEU A 239 -8.12 12.12 -9.81
C LEU A 239 -7.74 10.65 -9.97
N CYS A 240 -6.87 10.11 -9.10
CA CYS A 240 -6.59 8.67 -9.13
C CYS A 240 -7.78 7.86 -8.60
N ARG A 241 -8.09 6.77 -9.29
CA ARG A 241 -9.05 5.76 -8.88
C ARG A 241 -8.31 4.47 -8.62
N VAL A 242 -8.22 4.07 -7.36
CA VAL A 242 -7.65 2.77 -6.96
C VAL A 242 -8.80 1.82 -6.68
N GLN A 243 -8.87 0.71 -7.41
CA GLN A 243 -9.82 -0.36 -7.19
C GLN A 243 -9.06 -1.63 -6.81
N ILE A 244 -9.13 -2.01 -5.54
CA ILE A 244 -8.60 -3.31 -5.11
C ILE A 244 -9.69 -4.35 -5.38
N THR A 245 -9.44 -5.21 -6.36
CA THR A 245 -10.37 -6.26 -6.83
C THR A 245 -10.29 -7.51 -5.96
N ARG A 246 -9.16 -7.72 -5.28
CA ARG A 246 -8.92 -8.87 -4.40
C ARG A 246 -8.02 -8.48 -3.23
N ALA A 247 -8.45 -8.83 -2.02
CA ALA A 247 -7.67 -8.68 -0.80
C ALA A 247 -8.04 -9.81 0.16
N GLU A 248 -7.24 -10.88 0.16
CA GLU A 248 -7.51 -12.09 0.95
C GLU A 248 -6.31 -12.44 1.82
N LEU A 249 -6.54 -12.89 3.06
CA LEU A 249 -5.50 -13.46 3.92
C LEU A 249 -5.76 -14.96 4.05
N ARG A 250 -4.85 -15.80 3.56
CA ARG A 250 -4.93 -17.26 3.67
C ARG A 250 -3.55 -17.80 4.06
N ASP A 251 -3.51 -18.62 5.11
CA ASP A 251 -2.28 -19.28 5.58
C ASP A 251 -1.09 -18.34 5.83
N GLY A 252 -1.37 -17.12 6.33
CA GLY A 252 -0.35 -16.10 6.57
C GLY A 252 0.16 -15.38 5.32
N ILE A 253 -0.48 -15.60 4.17
CA ILE A 253 -0.19 -14.96 2.90
C ILE A 253 -1.33 -14.01 2.55
N VAL A 254 -0.98 -12.76 2.26
CA VAL A 254 -1.89 -11.74 1.78
C VAL A 254 -1.88 -11.74 0.26
N HIS A 255 -3.02 -12.10 -0.33
CA HIS A 255 -3.27 -12.06 -1.77
C HIS A 255 -3.87 -10.70 -2.12
N LEU A 256 -3.21 -9.95 -3.00
CA LEU A 256 -3.64 -8.63 -3.43
C LEU A 256 -3.80 -8.62 -4.94
N GLY A 257 -4.91 -8.06 -5.39
CA GLY A 257 -5.19 -7.77 -6.79
C GLY A 257 -5.91 -6.43 -6.88
N GLY A 258 -5.56 -5.62 -7.86
CA GLY A 258 -6.21 -4.35 -8.06
C GLY A 258 -5.79 -3.64 -9.34
N THR A 259 -6.56 -2.60 -9.64
CA THR A 259 -6.31 -1.67 -10.74
C THR A 259 -6.17 -0.26 -10.19
N LEU A 260 -5.34 0.53 -10.86
CA LEU A 260 -5.16 1.96 -10.63
C LEU A 260 -5.42 2.66 -11.95
N GLN A 261 -6.35 3.62 -11.96
CA GLN A 261 -6.56 4.52 -13.07
C GLN A 261 -6.17 5.93 -12.65
N ALA A 262 -5.38 6.61 -13.45
CA ALA A 262 -4.88 7.95 -13.12
C ALA A 262 -4.71 8.79 -14.39
N PRO A 263 -5.18 10.05 -14.40
CA PRO A 263 -4.73 10.98 -15.43
C PRO A 263 -3.24 11.28 -15.24
N ILE A 264 -2.54 11.36 -16.37
CA ILE A 264 -1.13 11.74 -16.44
C ILE A 264 -1.00 13.01 -17.28
N VAL A 265 -0.12 13.91 -16.85
CA VAL A 265 0.31 15.07 -17.63
C VAL A 265 1.80 14.92 -17.91
N GLY A 266 2.23 15.42 -19.05
CA GLY A 266 3.66 15.46 -19.34
C GLY A 266 4.02 16.49 -20.38
N THR A 267 5.32 16.70 -20.53
CA THR A 267 5.90 17.38 -21.68
C THR A 267 6.52 16.33 -22.58
N ALA A 268 6.35 16.48 -23.89
CA ALA A 268 7.04 15.66 -24.85
C ALA A 268 7.52 16.51 -26.02
N ARG A 269 8.81 16.38 -26.31
CA ARG A 269 9.48 16.84 -27.51
C ARG A 269 9.51 15.70 -28.51
N PHE A 270 9.04 16.00 -29.70
CA PHE A 270 8.97 15.11 -30.84
C PHE A 270 9.94 15.63 -31.88
N ASP A 271 10.98 14.85 -32.17
CA ASP A 271 11.94 15.15 -33.21
C ASP A 271 11.72 14.17 -34.37
N LEU A 272 11.25 14.70 -35.51
CA LEU A 272 11.26 14.03 -36.81
C LEU A 272 12.55 14.46 -37.52
N PRO A 273 13.54 13.55 -37.69
CA PRO A 273 14.82 13.90 -38.29
C PRO A 273 14.65 14.63 -39.63
N GLY A 274 15.24 15.82 -39.75
CA GLY A 274 15.21 16.63 -40.98
C GLY A 274 13.86 17.28 -41.33
N THR A 275 12.84 17.17 -40.46
CA THR A 275 11.49 17.68 -40.76
C THR A 275 11.05 18.73 -39.75
N ILE A 276 10.65 18.33 -38.53
CA ILE A 276 10.04 19.20 -37.52
C ILE A 276 10.47 18.72 -36.13
N SER A 277 10.82 19.68 -35.27
CA SER A 277 10.89 19.49 -33.82
C SER A 277 9.73 20.25 -33.18
N ALA A 278 8.91 19.58 -32.38
CA ALA A 278 7.81 20.20 -31.66
C ALA A 278 7.81 19.75 -30.20
N GLU A 279 7.67 20.70 -29.27
CA GLU A 279 7.43 20.41 -27.86
C GLU A 279 5.97 20.68 -27.54
N SER A 280 5.32 19.75 -26.84
CA SER A 280 3.92 19.88 -26.46
C SER A 280 3.69 19.33 -25.07
N LEU A 281 2.81 20.00 -24.33
CA LEU A 281 2.13 19.38 -23.20
C LEU A 281 1.18 18.30 -23.74
N PHE A 282 1.10 17.19 -23.02
CA PHE A 282 0.12 16.14 -23.28
C PHE A 282 -0.63 15.78 -22.00
N ARG A 283 -1.83 15.24 -22.19
CA ARG A 283 -2.66 14.60 -21.17
C ARG A 283 -3.03 13.22 -21.65
N ALA A 284 -3.07 12.25 -20.76
CA ALA A 284 -3.56 10.91 -21.07
C ALA A 284 -4.13 10.26 -19.81
N ASN A 285 -4.79 9.12 -19.96
CA ASN A 285 -5.21 8.28 -18.85
C ASN A 285 -4.32 7.05 -18.79
N MET A 286 -3.79 6.75 -17.61
CA MET A 286 -3.01 5.55 -17.35
C MET A 286 -3.86 4.58 -16.54
N SER A 287 -3.90 3.32 -16.97
CA SER A 287 -4.44 2.20 -16.21
C SER A 287 -3.29 1.26 -15.85
N LEU A 288 -3.17 0.87 -14.60
CA LEU A 288 -2.19 -0.07 -14.08
C LEU A 288 -2.94 -1.22 -13.39
N ALA A 289 -2.58 -2.45 -13.70
CA ALA A 289 -3.05 -3.65 -13.01
C ALA A 289 -1.89 -4.25 -12.22
N ILE A 290 -2.15 -4.62 -10.96
CA ILE A 290 -1.20 -5.32 -10.11
C ILE A 290 -1.89 -6.49 -9.43
N GLU A 291 -1.26 -7.66 -9.49
CA GLU A 291 -1.64 -8.84 -8.70
C GLU A 291 -0.41 -9.50 -8.13
N GLY A 292 -0.50 -9.92 -6.88
CA GLY A 292 0.61 -10.54 -6.18
C GLY A 292 0.23 -11.12 -4.83
N ASP A 293 1.23 -11.75 -4.22
CA ASP A 293 1.18 -12.28 -2.88
C ASP A 293 2.26 -11.66 -2.01
N LEU A 294 1.94 -11.50 -0.74
CA LEU A 294 2.86 -11.04 0.28
C LEU A 294 2.77 -11.96 1.49
N ARG A 295 3.88 -12.60 1.82
CA ARG A 295 4.05 -13.45 2.99
C ARG A 295 4.61 -12.63 4.14
N PHE A 296 4.08 -12.86 5.32
CA PHE A 296 4.60 -12.25 6.55
C PHE A 296 5.26 -13.30 7.44
N LYS A 297 6.34 -12.91 8.09
CA LYS A 297 6.95 -13.65 9.19
C LYS A 297 7.29 -12.65 10.29
N GLU A 298 6.79 -12.89 11.51
CA GLU A 298 7.05 -12.01 12.67
C GLU A 298 6.70 -10.53 12.40
N GLY A 299 5.55 -10.30 11.73
CA GLY A 299 5.07 -8.96 11.41
C GLY A 299 5.84 -8.23 10.30
N LYS A 300 6.85 -8.85 9.69
CA LYS A 300 7.63 -8.28 8.58
C LYS A 300 7.36 -9.01 7.26
N PRO A 301 7.45 -8.33 6.11
CA PRO A 301 7.48 -8.99 4.80
C PRO A 301 8.63 -10.00 4.73
N ALA A 302 8.30 -11.24 4.36
CA ALA A 302 9.23 -12.36 4.30
C ALA A 302 9.19 -13.09 2.96
N GLY A 303 8.49 -12.52 1.98
CA GLY A 303 8.41 -13.02 0.61
C GLY A 303 7.30 -12.31 -0.14
N CYS A 304 7.57 -11.87 -1.37
CA CYS A 304 6.59 -11.26 -2.23
C CYS A 304 6.71 -11.78 -3.65
N ASN A 305 5.60 -12.19 -4.23
CA ASN A 305 5.51 -12.57 -5.63
C ASN A 305 4.58 -11.59 -6.32
N VAL A 306 5.02 -10.99 -7.43
CA VAL A 306 4.17 -10.16 -8.27
C VAL A 306 3.85 -10.97 -9.53
N TYR A 307 2.60 -11.40 -9.67
CA TYR A 307 2.16 -12.23 -10.78
C TYR A 307 1.77 -11.39 -12.00
N CYS A 308 1.09 -10.27 -11.74
CA CYS A 308 0.70 -9.29 -12.73
C CYS A 308 1.25 -7.93 -12.31
N LEU A 309 1.96 -7.27 -13.22
CA LEU A 309 2.20 -5.85 -13.16
C LEU A 309 2.23 -5.35 -14.60
N GLY A 310 1.15 -4.70 -15.00
CA GLY A 310 0.95 -4.24 -16.37
C GLY A 310 0.29 -2.88 -16.37
N GLY A 311 0.45 -2.14 -17.46
CA GLY A 311 -0.23 -0.87 -17.62
C GLY A 311 -0.42 -0.47 -19.06
N GLU A 312 -1.38 0.41 -19.26
CA GLU A 312 -1.70 1.01 -20.53
C GLU A 312 -1.95 2.51 -20.36
N VAL A 313 -1.53 3.27 -21.36
CA VAL A 313 -1.91 4.66 -21.58
C VAL A 313 -3.01 4.66 -22.63
N THR A 314 -4.11 5.33 -22.32
CA THR A 314 -5.28 5.56 -23.16
C THR A 314 -5.56 7.07 -23.26
N GLU A 315 -6.40 7.46 -24.22
CA GLU A 315 -6.88 8.84 -24.35
C GLU A 315 -5.76 9.90 -24.43
N PHE A 316 -4.66 9.58 -25.13
CA PHE A 316 -3.54 10.50 -25.32
C PHE A 316 -3.97 11.72 -26.16
N GLN A 317 -3.86 12.91 -25.56
CA GLN A 317 -4.17 14.20 -26.17
C GLN A 317 -2.96 15.13 -26.05
N ALA A 318 -2.58 15.76 -27.16
CA ALA A 318 -1.50 16.75 -27.19
C ALA A 318 -2.03 18.09 -27.69
N GLY A 319 -1.49 19.19 -27.14
CA GLY A 319 -1.90 20.54 -27.52
C GLY A 319 -1.44 20.95 -28.93
N ALA A 320 -0.23 20.57 -29.35
CA ALA A 320 0.32 21.00 -30.63
C ALA A 320 -0.16 20.13 -31.81
N LEU A 321 -0.62 20.77 -32.90
CA LEU A 321 -1.15 20.09 -34.10
C LEU A 321 -0.20 19.03 -34.69
N PRO A 322 1.12 19.27 -34.83
CA PRO A 322 2.03 18.25 -35.35
C PRO A 322 2.08 16.99 -34.48
N VAL A 323 1.88 17.14 -33.16
CA VAL A 323 1.90 16.03 -32.20
C VAL A 323 0.59 15.25 -32.24
N GLN A 324 -0.54 15.93 -32.48
CA GLN A 324 -1.83 15.26 -32.63
C GLN A 324 -1.82 14.26 -33.79
N LEU A 325 -1.13 14.59 -34.88
CA LEU A 325 -0.97 13.71 -36.05
C LEU A 325 -0.20 12.42 -35.74
N VAL A 326 0.69 12.44 -34.72
CA VAL A 326 1.50 11.28 -34.30
C VAL A 326 1.07 10.70 -32.95
N SER A 327 -0.10 11.09 -32.43
CA SER A 327 -0.63 10.65 -31.13
C SER A 327 -0.64 9.13 -30.94
N ARG A 328 -1.07 8.36 -31.94
CA ARG A 328 -1.11 6.88 -31.89
C ARG A 328 0.28 6.23 -31.81
N PRO A 329 1.25 6.57 -32.69
CA PRO A 329 2.63 6.14 -32.53
C PRO A 329 3.19 6.44 -31.13
N VAL A 330 2.93 7.64 -30.61
CA VAL A 330 3.44 8.08 -29.30
C VAL A 330 2.82 7.26 -28.17
N GLN A 331 1.50 7.06 -28.18
CA GLN A 331 0.81 6.20 -27.21
C GLN A 331 1.37 4.77 -27.25
N THR A 332 1.67 4.23 -28.45
CA THR A 332 2.28 2.91 -28.60
C THR A 332 3.67 2.84 -27.96
N LEU A 333 4.49 3.87 -28.15
CA LEU A 333 5.81 3.97 -27.51
C LEU A 333 5.70 4.08 -25.99
N LEU A 334 4.77 4.90 -25.48
CA LEU A 334 4.50 5.02 -24.04
C LEU A 334 4.09 3.69 -23.42
N ASN A 335 3.22 2.93 -24.08
CA ASN A 335 2.82 1.59 -23.63
C ASN A 335 4.02 0.63 -23.59
N ARG A 336 4.92 0.71 -24.58
CA ARG A 336 6.15 -0.09 -24.57
C ARG A 336 7.05 0.28 -23.38
N VAL A 337 7.23 1.57 -23.11
CA VAL A 337 8.01 2.06 -21.95
C VAL A 337 7.37 1.58 -20.65
N LEU A 338 6.04 1.63 -20.52
CA LEU A 338 5.32 1.11 -19.35
C LEU A 338 5.59 -0.38 -19.14
N VAL A 339 5.55 -1.21 -20.19
CA VAL A 339 5.86 -2.64 -20.08
C VAL A 339 7.29 -2.86 -19.60
N MET A 340 8.26 -2.12 -20.13
CA MET A 340 9.66 -2.23 -19.69
C MET A 340 9.83 -1.80 -18.24
N LYS A 341 9.19 -0.69 -17.84
CA LYS A 341 9.23 -0.20 -16.46
C LYS A 341 8.50 -1.11 -15.49
N ALA A 342 7.38 -1.70 -15.89
CA ALA A 342 6.67 -2.68 -15.09
C ALA A 342 7.58 -3.88 -14.74
N ALA A 343 8.36 -4.39 -15.70
CA ALA A 343 9.33 -5.46 -15.42
C ALA A 343 10.42 -5.02 -14.41
N GLU A 344 10.93 -3.80 -14.54
CA GLU A 344 11.90 -3.23 -13.60
C GLU A 344 11.31 -3.09 -12.19
N TYR A 345 10.10 -2.51 -12.08
CA TYR A 345 9.42 -2.28 -10.81
C TYR A 345 8.97 -3.58 -10.15
N ARG A 346 8.61 -4.60 -10.93
CA ARG A 346 8.30 -5.93 -10.41
C ARG A 346 9.42 -6.45 -9.52
N VAL A 347 10.66 -6.42 -10.03
CA VAL A 347 11.84 -6.90 -9.28
C VAL A 347 12.02 -6.10 -7.99
N LYS A 348 11.85 -4.78 -8.05
CA LYS A 348 11.95 -3.90 -6.87
C LYS A 348 10.87 -4.22 -5.83
N ILE A 349 9.63 -4.45 -6.25
CA ILE A 349 8.52 -4.80 -5.36
C ILE A 349 8.77 -6.14 -4.70
N GLU A 350 9.17 -7.16 -5.47
CA GLU A 350 9.48 -8.48 -4.94
C GLU A 350 10.62 -8.39 -3.91
N GLN A 351 11.70 -7.65 -4.21
CA GLN A 351 12.81 -7.41 -3.28
C GLN A 351 12.37 -6.69 -2.00
N ALA A 352 11.57 -5.62 -2.12
CA ALA A 352 11.05 -4.87 -0.98
C ALA A 352 10.16 -5.74 -0.08
N GLY A 353 9.46 -6.71 -0.66
CA GLY A 353 8.62 -7.65 0.07
C GLY A 353 9.35 -8.87 0.66
N GLY A 354 10.69 -8.86 0.70
CA GLY A 354 11.49 -9.97 1.22
C GLY A 354 12.01 -10.94 0.16
N GLY A 355 11.91 -10.58 -1.13
CA GLY A 355 12.29 -11.38 -2.28
C GLY A 355 11.17 -12.32 -2.78
N PRO A 356 11.33 -12.90 -3.98
CA PRO A 356 10.37 -13.87 -4.50
C PRO A 356 10.23 -15.08 -3.57
N CYS A 357 9.00 -15.39 -3.19
CA CYS A 357 8.68 -16.58 -2.42
C CYS A 357 8.70 -17.80 -3.36
N ARG A 358 9.91 -18.32 -3.64
CA ARG A 358 10.14 -19.44 -4.56
C ARG A 358 9.30 -20.67 -4.22
N ASP A 359 9.17 -20.98 -2.94
CA ASP A 359 8.35 -22.10 -2.48
C ASP A 359 6.88 -21.97 -2.92
N GLU A 360 6.32 -20.77 -2.87
CA GLU A 360 4.95 -20.50 -3.29
C GLU A 360 4.80 -20.54 -4.81
N ILE A 361 5.81 -20.04 -5.54
CA ILE A 361 5.87 -20.14 -7.01
C ILE A 361 5.85 -21.61 -7.43
N ILE A 362 6.69 -22.44 -6.79
CA ILE A 362 6.76 -23.87 -7.06
C ILE A 362 5.43 -24.55 -6.75
N THR A 363 4.89 -24.30 -5.55
CA THR A 363 3.62 -24.88 -5.11
C THR A 363 2.48 -24.52 -6.06
N SER A 364 2.38 -23.25 -6.45
CA SER A 364 1.40 -22.76 -7.41
C SER A 364 1.57 -23.41 -8.78
N ALA A 365 2.80 -23.55 -9.28
CA ALA A 365 3.07 -24.20 -10.56
C ALA A 365 2.62 -25.67 -10.56
N TYR A 366 2.90 -26.41 -9.48
CA TYR A 366 2.51 -27.82 -9.32
C TYR A 366 1.00 -27.98 -9.18
N ARG A 367 0.34 -27.16 -8.35
CA ARG A 367 -1.12 -27.16 -8.24
C ARG A 367 -1.78 -26.84 -9.58
N ARG A 368 -1.23 -25.89 -10.32
CA ARG A 368 -1.81 -25.48 -11.59
C ARG A 368 -1.64 -26.53 -12.69
N ALA A 369 -0.43 -27.07 -12.84
CA ALA A 369 -0.12 -28.02 -13.91
C ALA A 369 -0.60 -29.44 -13.60
N LEU A 370 -0.49 -29.88 -12.34
CA LEU A 370 -0.63 -31.27 -11.92
C LEU A 370 -1.68 -31.48 -10.81
N ASN A 371 -2.39 -30.42 -10.39
CA ASN A 371 -3.42 -30.46 -9.35
C ASN A 371 -2.99 -31.17 -8.05
N ARG A 372 -1.73 -30.99 -7.66
CA ARG A 372 -1.14 -31.57 -6.44
C ARG A 372 -0.05 -30.69 -5.86
N GLU A 373 0.38 -31.02 -4.64
CA GLU A 373 1.59 -30.46 -4.03
C GLU A 373 2.87 -31.05 -4.66
N PRO A 374 3.96 -30.28 -4.73
CA PRO A 374 5.27 -30.82 -5.08
C PRO A 374 5.76 -31.77 -3.97
N ASP A 375 6.16 -32.98 -4.37
CA ASP A 375 6.92 -33.88 -3.48
C ASP A 375 8.35 -33.33 -3.25
N PRO A 376 9.12 -33.84 -2.27
CA PRO A 376 10.44 -33.32 -1.96
C PRO A 376 11.42 -33.32 -3.15
N ALA A 377 11.34 -34.30 -4.03
CA ALA A 377 12.21 -34.39 -5.22
C ALA A 377 11.79 -33.38 -6.29
N GLY A 378 10.48 -33.27 -6.54
CA GLY A 378 9.88 -32.28 -7.42
C GLY A 378 10.19 -30.85 -6.97
N LYS A 379 10.06 -30.57 -5.67
CA LYS A 379 10.42 -29.27 -5.09
C LYS A 379 11.90 -28.95 -5.31
N LYS A 380 12.81 -29.90 -5.06
CA LYS A 380 14.25 -29.71 -5.28
C LYS A 380 14.56 -29.38 -6.75
N ASN A 381 14.01 -30.14 -7.70
CA ASN A 381 14.18 -29.90 -9.13
C ASN A 381 13.61 -28.53 -9.54
N ALA A 382 12.45 -28.15 -9.01
CA ALA A 382 11.83 -26.87 -9.30
C ALA A 382 12.64 -25.68 -8.78
N VAL A 383 13.27 -25.81 -7.60
CA VAL A 383 14.22 -24.79 -7.10
C VAL A 383 15.41 -24.62 -8.04
N GLU A 384 15.97 -25.72 -8.55
CA GLU A 384 17.08 -25.69 -9.51
C GLU A 384 16.64 -25.02 -10.83
N ILE A 385 15.46 -25.34 -11.34
CA ILE A 385 14.91 -24.69 -12.54
C ILE A 385 14.75 -23.18 -12.30
N LEU A 386 14.15 -22.75 -11.20
CA LEU A 386 13.95 -21.33 -10.88
C LEU A 386 15.24 -20.57 -10.59
N SER A 387 16.37 -21.26 -10.40
CA SER A 387 17.67 -20.61 -10.28
C SER A 387 18.25 -20.16 -11.62
N GLN A 388 17.78 -20.76 -12.73
CA GLN A 388 18.30 -20.52 -14.08
C GLN A 388 17.23 -20.01 -15.05
N PHE A 389 15.96 -20.28 -14.76
CA PHE A 389 14.83 -20.05 -15.67
C PHE A 389 13.67 -19.34 -14.96
N SER A 390 12.73 -18.83 -15.75
CA SER A 390 11.56 -18.10 -15.24
C SER A 390 10.48 -19.04 -14.67
N PRO A 391 9.57 -18.54 -13.83
CA PRO A 391 8.37 -19.29 -13.41
C PRO A 391 7.57 -19.87 -14.59
N ARG A 392 7.42 -19.10 -15.67
CA ARG A 392 6.83 -19.57 -16.93
C ARG A 392 7.51 -20.82 -17.48
N ASP A 393 8.83 -20.90 -17.41
CA ASP A 393 9.59 -22.07 -17.88
C ASP A 393 9.40 -23.29 -16.97
N LEU A 394 9.23 -23.07 -15.66
CA LEU A 394 8.84 -24.13 -14.73
C LEU A 394 7.48 -24.72 -15.14
N LEU A 395 6.46 -23.89 -15.37
CA LEU A 395 5.14 -24.35 -15.83
C LEU A 395 5.23 -25.11 -17.16
N ARG A 396 6.00 -24.59 -18.13
CA ARG A 396 6.23 -25.28 -19.40
C ARG A 396 6.80 -26.68 -19.20
N ARG A 397 7.83 -26.80 -18.35
CA ARG A 397 8.48 -28.09 -18.06
C ARG A 397 7.54 -29.07 -17.35
N LEU A 398 6.67 -28.57 -16.48
CA LEU A 398 5.64 -29.40 -15.83
C LEU A 398 4.61 -29.91 -16.84
N ILE A 399 4.13 -29.06 -17.75
CA ILE A 399 3.17 -29.46 -18.80
C ILE A 399 3.83 -30.42 -19.82
N ALA A 400 5.12 -30.23 -20.12
CA ALA A 400 5.87 -31.13 -20.98
C ALA A 400 6.34 -32.42 -20.29
N SER A 401 6.02 -32.61 -19.00
CA SER A 401 6.49 -33.78 -18.24
C SER A 401 5.74 -35.07 -18.62
N PRO A 402 6.38 -36.24 -18.49
CA PRO A 402 5.71 -37.54 -18.65
C PRO A 402 4.50 -37.69 -17.71
N GLU A 403 4.63 -37.19 -16.48
CA GLU A 403 3.56 -37.23 -15.48
C GLU A 403 2.31 -36.48 -15.95
N PHE A 404 2.47 -35.31 -16.56
CA PHE A 404 1.37 -34.56 -17.14
C PHE A 404 0.73 -35.33 -18.29
N ALA A 405 1.54 -35.90 -19.19
CA ALA A 405 1.04 -36.68 -20.31
C ALA A 405 0.22 -37.90 -19.85
N GLU A 406 0.72 -38.64 -18.86
CA GLU A 406 0.03 -39.81 -18.32
C GLU A 406 -1.26 -39.46 -17.57
N SER A 407 -1.24 -38.39 -16.77
CA SER A 407 -2.36 -38.02 -15.91
C SER A 407 -3.45 -37.25 -16.65
N TYR A 408 -3.09 -36.42 -17.62
CA TYR A 408 -4.00 -35.46 -18.24
C TYR A 408 -4.21 -35.67 -19.74
N LEU A 409 -3.30 -36.33 -20.45
CA LEU A 409 -3.39 -36.47 -21.92
C LEU A 409 -3.70 -37.89 -22.37
N LYS A 410 -3.35 -38.91 -21.57
CA LYS A 410 -3.55 -40.32 -21.91
C LYS A 410 -5.02 -40.60 -22.20
N GLY A 411 -5.29 -41.16 -23.39
CA GLY A 411 -6.64 -41.50 -23.85
C GLY A 411 -7.51 -40.31 -24.26
N LYS A 412 -7.00 -39.07 -24.24
CA LYS A 412 -7.73 -37.90 -24.73
C LYS A 412 -7.47 -37.67 -26.22
N SER A 413 -8.50 -37.19 -26.93
CA SER A 413 -8.32 -36.69 -28.29
C SER A 413 -7.45 -35.42 -28.30
N ARG A 414 -6.89 -35.06 -29.47
CA ARG A 414 -6.11 -33.82 -29.62
C ARG A 414 -6.90 -32.58 -29.21
N GLU A 415 -8.20 -32.53 -29.52
CA GLU A 415 -9.07 -31.42 -29.14
C GLU A 415 -9.25 -31.34 -27.62
N GLN A 416 -9.49 -32.49 -26.97
CA GLN A 416 -9.60 -32.56 -25.51
C GLN A 416 -8.28 -32.19 -24.81
N ALA A 417 -7.15 -32.68 -25.31
CA ALA A 417 -5.82 -32.31 -24.84
C ALA A 417 -5.56 -30.79 -24.97
N THR A 418 -5.96 -30.21 -26.11
CA THR A 418 -5.87 -28.76 -26.35
C THR A 418 -6.68 -27.97 -25.33
N THR A 419 -7.93 -28.37 -25.09
CA THR A 419 -8.79 -27.76 -24.06
C THR A 419 -8.15 -27.80 -22.67
N VAL A 420 -7.56 -28.94 -22.29
CA VAL A 420 -6.89 -29.08 -20.98
C VAL A 420 -5.73 -28.08 -20.86
N VAL A 421 -4.88 -27.99 -21.89
CA VAL A 421 -3.73 -27.07 -21.90
C VAL A 421 -4.19 -25.60 -21.87
N TYR A 422 -5.23 -25.24 -22.62
CA TYR A 422 -5.83 -23.90 -22.57
C TYR A 422 -6.34 -23.54 -21.18
N ARG A 423 -7.06 -24.45 -20.53
CA ARG A 423 -7.60 -24.23 -19.19
C ARG A 423 -6.48 -24.04 -18.16
N ILE A 424 -5.41 -24.82 -18.27
CA ILE A 424 -4.26 -24.72 -17.36
C ILE A 424 -3.50 -23.42 -17.59
N ILE A 425 -3.19 -23.07 -18.83
CA ILE A 425 -2.33 -21.90 -19.13
C ILE A 425 -3.10 -20.58 -19.08
N LEU A 426 -4.31 -20.53 -19.63
CA LEU A 426 -5.09 -19.30 -19.79
C LEU A 426 -6.33 -19.24 -18.89
N GLY A 427 -6.69 -20.32 -18.19
CA GLY A 427 -7.86 -20.33 -17.30
C GLY A 427 -9.21 -20.31 -18.01
N ARG A 428 -9.23 -20.50 -19.34
CA ARG A 428 -10.46 -20.50 -20.16
C ARG A 428 -10.49 -21.64 -21.15
N GLU A 429 -11.66 -21.83 -21.77
CA GLU A 429 -11.82 -22.73 -22.91
C GLU A 429 -11.36 -22.06 -24.22
N PRO A 430 -10.83 -22.84 -25.17
CA PRO A 430 -10.56 -22.33 -26.52
C PRO A 430 -11.86 -22.04 -27.27
N THR A 431 -11.87 -20.94 -28.01
CA THR A 431 -12.96 -20.57 -28.93
C THR A 431 -13.11 -21.61 -30.05
N ALA A 432 -14.25 -21.59 -30.76
CA ALA A 432 -14.47 -22.49 -31.88
C ALA A 432 -13.42 -22.32 -33.00
N THR A 433 -12.95 -21.08 -33.23
CA THR A 433 -11.91 -20.78 -34.22
C THR A 433 -10.55 -21.32 -33.79
N GLU A 434 -10.17 -21.14 -32.51
CA GLU A 434 -8.92 -21.68 -31.96
C GLU A 434 -8.90 -23.21 -31.97
N ARG A 435 -10.03 -23.85 -31.63
CA ARG A 435 -10.18 -25.31 -31.76
C ARG A 435 -9.98 -25.79 -33.19
N LYS A 436 -10.59 -25.13 -34.17
CA LYS A 436 -10.40 -25.46 -35.59
C LYS A 436 -8.96 -25.25 -36.08
N TYR A 437 -8.30 -24.18 -35.64
CA TYR A 437 -6.90 -23.91 -35.99
C TYR A 437 -5.96 -25.01 -35.45
N LEU A 438 -6.25 -25.51 -34.25
CA LEU A 438 -5.44 -26.53 -33.56
C LEU A 438 -5.78 -27.97 -33.96
N ALA A 439 -7.02 -28.22 -34.40
CA ALA A 439 -7.46 -29.50 -34.98
C ALA A 439 -6.99 -29.70 -36.43
N GLY A 440 -6.60 -28.62 -37.13
CA GLY A 440 -6.20 -28.63 -38.54
C GLY A 440 -4.83 -29.25 -38.84
N LYS A 441 -4.66 -30.55 -38.53
CA LYS A 441 -3.98 -31.62 -39.31
C LYS A 441 -3.80 -32.85 -38.43
N GLU A 442 -4.57 -33.91 -38.69
CA GLU A 442 -4.26 -35.28 -38.27
C GLU A 442 -2.85 -35.65 -38.71
N THR A 443 -1.97 -35.91 -37.76
CA THR A 443 -0.85 -36.83 -37.95
C THR A 443 -0.82 -37.69 -36.70
N VAL A 444 -0.86 -38.99 -36.95
CA VAL A 444 -0.98 -40.09 -36.00
C VAL A 444 0.00 -39.91 -34.84
N TYR A 445 -0.50 -40.02 -33.61
CA TYR A 445 0.31 -40.12 -32.40
C TYR A 445 0.95 -41.52 -32.37
N GLU A 446 1.91 -41.78 -33.26
CA GLU A 446 2.74 -42.98 -33.19
C GLU A 446 3.87 -42.73 -32.20
N GLU A 447 3.98 -43.64 -31.23
CA GLU A 447 5.04 -43.72 -30.23
C GLU A 447 6.44 -43.65 -30.86
N ARG A 448 6.99 -42.44 -31.01
CA ARG A 448 8.42 -42.26 -31.21
C ARG A 448 8.99 -41.47 -30.05
N ARG A 449 9.70 -42.21 -29.19
CA ARG A 449 10.75 -41.68 -28.31
C ARG A 449 11.65 -40.74 -29.11
N VAL A 450 11.53 -39.43 -28.92
CA VAL A 450 12.42 -38.45 -29.56
C VAL A 450 13.17 -37.68 -28.49
N ARG A 451 14.49 -37.77 -28.58
CA ARG A 451 15.48 -36.93 -27.89
C ARG A 451 15.19 -35.47 -28.19
N LEU A 452 15.16 -34.66 -27.13
CA LEU A 452 15.08 -33.20 -27.16
C LEU A 452 16.15 -32.60 -28.08
N ARG A 453 15.74 -32.09 -29.24
CA ARG A 453 16.45 -31.01 -29.93
C ARG A 453 15.52 -29.79 -29.96
N MET A 454 15.88 -28.79 -29.16
CA MET A 454 15.22 -27.50 -29.16
C MET A 454 15.48 -26.80 -30.49
N VAL A 455 14.43 -26.52 -31.25
CA VAL A 455 14.48 -25.57 -32.37
C VAL A 455 13.41 -24.51 -32.10
N PRO A 456 13.75 -23.21 -32.12
CA PRO A 456 12.77 -22.15 -31.91
C PRO A 456 11.78 -22.12 -33.08
N VAL A 457 10.49 -22.22 -32.77
CA VAL A 457 9.39 -22.14 -33.73
C VAL A 457 9.20 -20.67 -34.13
N ALA A 458 9.34 -20.36 -35.43
CA ALA A 458 9.14 -19.01 -35.96
C ALA A 458 7.65 -18.61 -35.96
N VAL A 459 7.37 -17.32 -35.75
CA VAL A 459 6.04 -16.72 -35.79
C VAL A 459 5.36 -17.05 -37.13
N GLY A 460 4.28 -17.84 -37.08
CA GLY A 460 3.53 -18.31 -38.26
C GLY A 460 3.55 -19.83 -38.49
N GLN A 461 4.36 -20.60 -37.76
CA GLN A 461 4.30 -22.06 -37.80
C GLN A 461 3.23 -22.63 -36.85
N ARG A 462 2.44 -23.59 -37.36
CA ARG A 462 1.37 -24.27 -36.60
C ARG A 462 1.97 -25.17 -35.51
N ALA A 463 1.40 -25.15 -34.31
CA ALA A 463 1.78 -26.05 -33.22
C ALA A 463 1.58 -27.53 -33.62
N ARG A 464 2.67 -28.32 -33.61
CA ARG A 464 2.65 -29.75 -33.99
C ARG A 464 2.57 -30.67 -32.77
N THR A 465 3.08 -30.21 -31.64
CA THR A 465 3.10 -30.92 -30.36
C THR A 465 2.39 -30.13 -29.26
N ILE A 466 2.14 -30.78 -28.12
CA ILE A 466 1.62 -30.10 -26.93
C ILE A 466 2.66 -29.12 -26.37
N ASP A 467 3.96 -29.40 -26.49
CA ASP A 467 5.01 -28.44 -26.12
C ASP A 467 4.97 -27.19 -27.02
N ASP A 468 4.74 -27.34 -28.34
CA ASP A 468 4.59 -26.20 -29.24
C ASP A 468 3.35 -25.36 -28.90
N LEU A 469 2.23 -26.02 -28.57
CA LEU A 469 1.01 -25.35 -28.13
C LEU A 469 1.26 -24.61 -26.82
N THR A 470 1.90 -25.28 -25.86
CA THR A 470 2.25 -24.70 -24.56
C THR A 470 3.14 -23.47 -24.76
N TRP A 471 4.16 -23.57 -25.59
CA TRP A 471 5.02 -22.43 -25.94
C TRP A 471 4.24 -21.30 -26.61
N ALA A 472 3.40 -21.60 -27.59
CA ALA A 472 2.58 -20.60 -28.29
C ALA A 472 1.63 -19.86 -27.33
N LEU A 473 1.03 -20.56 -26.37
CA LEU A 473 0.16 -19.94 -25.37
C LEU A 473 0.97 -19.11 -24.36
N LEU A 474 2.06 -19.64 -23.81
CA LEU A 474 2.94 -18.93 -22.88
C LEU A 474 3.66 -17.72 -23.49
N THR A 475 3.77 -17.66 -24.83
CA THR A 475 4.35 -16.52 -25.57
C THR A 475 3.31 -15.62 -26.21
N SER A 476 2.03 -15.98 -26.14
CA SER A 476 0.94 -15.15 -26.65
C SER A 476 0.83 -13.83 -25.87
N LYS A 477 0.34 -12.78 -26.52
CA LYS A 477 -0.01 -11.53 -25.84
C LYS A 477 -1.01 -11.77 -24.71
N GLU A 478 -1.96 -12.66 -24.94
CA GLU A 478 -2.99 -13.02 -23.97
C GLU A 478 -2.40 -13.58 -22.66
N TYR A 479 -1.25 -14.26 -22.72
CA TYR A 479 -0.53 -14.67 -21.52
C TYR A 479 0.40 -13.56 -20.99
N GLN A 480 1.14 -12.90 -21.89
CA GLN A 480 2.16 -11.94 -21.49
C GLN A 480 1.59 -10.65 -20.90
N GLU A 481 0.43 -10.18 -21.37
CA GLU A 481 -0.22 -8.97 -20.86
C GLU A 481 -0.63 -9.11 -19.38
N PRO A 482 -1.31 -10.19 -18.96
CA PRO A 482 -1.65 -10.39 -17.55
C PRO A 482 -0.52 -10.99 -16.72
N PHE A 483 0.35 -11.85 -17.26
CA PHE A 483 1.30 -12.62 -16.43
C PHE A 483 2.77 -12.30 -16.70
N GLY A 484 3.11 -11.68 -17.83
CA GLY A 484 4.50 -11.44 -18.24
C GLY A 484 5.33 -12.73 -18.24
N THR A 485 6.30 -12.81 -17.32
CA THR A 485 7.15 -13.99 -17.06
C THR A 485 6.71 -14.82 -15.83
N GLY A 486 5.64 -14.39 -15.15
CA GLY A 486 5.05 -15.00 -13.98
C GLY A 486 4.21 -16.26 -14.29
N LEU A 487 3.37 -16.65 -13.33
CA LEU A 487 2.46 -17.80 -13.44
C LEU A 487 1.01 -17.33 -13.32
N PRO A 488 0.08 -17.91 -14.12
CA PRO A 488 -1.33 -17.81 -13.83
C PRO A 488 -1.65 -18.57 -12.56
N ARG A 489 -2.57 -18.01 -11.77
CA ARG A 489 -3.12 -18.67 -10.59
C ARG A 489 -4.23 -19.65 -10.95
#